data_AF-A0A3M1Z2B5-F1
#
_entry.id   AF-A0A3M1Z2B5-F1
#
_cell.length_a   1.000
_cell.length_b   1.000
_cell.length_c   1.000
_cell.angle_alpha   90.00
_cell.angle_beta   90.00
_cell.angle_gamma   90.00
#
_symmetry.space_group_name_H-M   'P 1'
#
loop_
_entity.id
_entity.type
_entity.pdbx_description
1 polymer ?
#
loop_
_entity_poly.entity_id
_entity_poly.type
_entity_poly.pdbx_seq_one_letter_code
_entity_poly.pdbx_strand_id
1 'polypeptide(L)'
;KNLHDRMIRFGIRREFQGKPGLTLVAAGVPGWEPLALAQTSLFFLFLGMPVVDQFVGHAQGPGEIFDDAPACERALAAGRALGRGETTYRGDPGVCPVCHLDQVTTRPDGTAFCLLCDLPGTWERADGRVRFVPRPGAPARWSDESMQHHFSDRILPSGPRFKGRIREIKAKVEAFRTGGEPWKQS
;
A
#
# COMPACT_ATOMS: atom_id res chain seq x y z
N LYS A 1 4.97 -12.61 8.92
CA LYS A 1 4.55 -11.60 9.91
C LYS A 1 5.71 -10.90 10.64
N ASN A 2 6.93 -11.47 10.71
CA ASN A 2 8.04 -10.84 11.48
C ASN A 2 8.87 -9.79 10.72
N LEU A 3 8.87 -9.80 9.38
CA LEU A 3 9.68 -8.85 8.60
C LEU A 3 9.03 -7.46 8.57
N HIS A 4 7.76 -7.36 8.16
CA HIS A 4 7.05 -6.08 8.06
C HIS A 4 7.09 -5.29 9.38
N ASP A 5 6.81 -5.96 10.51
CA ASP A 5 6.81 -5.34 11.84
C ASP A 5 8.19 -4.76 12.21
N ARG A 6 9.28 -5.50 11.93
CA ARG A 6 10.65 -5.01 12.16
C ARG A 6 11.01 -3.84 11.26
N MET A 7 10.41 -3.77 10.08
CA MET A 7 10.71 -2.76 9.09
C MET A 7 10.06 -1.41 9.37
N ILE A 8 9.09 -1.35 10.30
CA ILE A 8 8.52 -0.09 10.81
C ILE A 8 9.62 0.88 11.25
N ARG A 9 10.66 0.36 11.92
CA ARG A 9 11.82 1.16 12.35
C ARG A 9 12.44 1.94 11.19
N PHE A 10 12.60 1.29 10.04
CA PHE A 10 13.27 1.89 8.88
C PHE A 10 12.34 2.83 8.12
N GLY A 11 11.03 2.59 8.11
CA GLY A 11 10.08 3.47 7.43
C GLY A 11 9.83 4.79 8.15
N ILE A 12 9.91 4.82 9.50
CA ILE A 12 9.88 6.09 10.25
C ILE A 12 11.01 7.03 9.78
N ARG A 13 12.17 6.46 9.48
CA ARG A 13 13.36 7.20 9.03
C ARG A 13 13.53 7.23 7.52
N ARG A 14 12.63 6.58 6.77
CA ARG A 14 12.67 6.44 5.30
C ARG A 14 14.07 6.00 4.79
N GLU A 15 14.74 5.08 5.48
CA GLU A 15 16.16 4.73 5.20
C GLU A 15 16.42 4.11 3.81
N PHE A 16 15.36 3.66 3.14
CA PHE A 16 15.41 3.09 1.79
C PHE A 16 14.83 4.02 0.72
N GLN A 17 14.56 5.29 1.06
CA GLN A 17 13.96 6.24 0.13
C GLN A 17 14.74 6.34 -1.18
N GLY A 18 14.02 6.31 -2.30
CA GLY A 18 14.58 6.37 -3.64
C GLY A 18 15.20 5.07 -4.16
N LYS A 19 15.39 4.04 -3.32
CA LYS A 19 15.85 2.72 -3.79
C LYS A 19 14.70 2.02 -4.52
N PRO A 20 14.91 1.51 -5.75
CA PRO A 20 13.84 0.85 -6.48
C PRO A 20 13.43 -0.47 -5.82
N GLY A 21 12.15 -0.80 -5.96
CA GLY A 21 11.54 -2.04 -5.49
C GLY A 21 10.80 -2.75 -6.61
N LEU A 22 10.67 -4.06 -6.49
CA LEU A 22 9.92 -4.92 -7.41
C LEU A 22 9.00 -5.80 -6.58
N THR A 23 7.72 -5.84 -6.95
CA THR A 23 6.72 -6.67 -6.30
C THR A 23 6.29 -7.80 -7.23
N LEU A 24 6.46 -9.05 -6.81
CA LEU A 24 6.05 -10.23 -7.59
C LEU A 24 5.27 -11.15 -6.67
N VAL A 25 4.13 -11.66 -7.12
CA VAL A 25 3.37 -12.67 -6.38
C VAL A 25 3.01 -13.83 -7.30
N ALA A 26 3.10 -15.05 -6.79
CA ALA A 26 2.51 -16.22 -7.42
C ALA A 26 1.15 -16.51 -6.80
N ALA A 27 0.12 -16.76 -7.62
CA ALA A 27 -1.22 -17.11 -7.16
C ALA A 27 -1.75 -18.34 -7.92
N GLY A 28 -2.45 -19.23 -7.25
CA GLY A 28 -2.98 -20.43 -7.90
C GLY A 28 -4.24 -20.19 -8.72
N VAL A 29 -5.19 -19.42 -8.16
CA VAL A 29 -6.53 -19.24 -8.74
C VAL A 29 -6.67 -17.80 -9.22
N PRO A 30 -6.78 -17.55 -10.54
CA PRO A 30 -7.00 -16.21 -11.06
C PRO A 30 -8.24 -15.53 -10.44
N GLY A 31 -8.06 -14.28 -10.01
CA GLY A 31 -9.10 -13.47 -9.35
C GLY A 31 -9.22 -13.65 -7.83
N TRP A 32 -8.46 -14.57 -7.20
CA TRP A 32 -8.44 -14.78 -5.74
C TRP A 32 -7.25 -14.07 -5.05
N GLU A 33 -6.52 -13.25 -5.80
CA GLU A 33 -5.35 -12.49 -5.39
C GLU A 33 -5.56 -10.97 -5.20
N PRO A 34 -6.78 -10.42 -4.98
CA PRO A 34 -7.02 -8.99 -5.12
C PRO A 34 -6.28 -8.13 -4.10
N LEU A 35 -5.72 -8.71 -3.03
CA LEU A 35 -4.91 -8.00 -2.02
C LEU A 35 -3.42 -8.35 -2.07
N ALA A 36 -3.03 -9.32 -2.90
CA ALA A 36 -1.68 -9.87 -2.90
C ALA A 36 -0.63 -8.80 -3.23
N LEU A 37 -0.84 -8.05 -4.31
CA LEU A 37 0.01 -6.93 -4.68
C LEU A 37 -0.13 -5.75 -3.72
N ALA A 38 -1.33 -5.48 -3.19
CA ALA A 38 -1.51 -4.39 -2.23
C ALA A 38 -0.68 -4.58 -0.95
N GLN A 39 -0.70 -5.78 -0.38
CA GLN A 39 0.00 -6.09 0.86
C GLN A 39 1.52 -5.97 0.69
N THR A 40 2.03 -6.41 -0.46
CA THR A 40 3.46 -6.37 -0.77
C THR A 40 3.91 -4.98 -1.21
N SER A 41 3.12 -4.25 -2.01
CA SER A 41 3.41 -2.87 -2.40
C SER A 41 3.37 -1.89 -1.22
N LEU A 42 2.52 -2.12 -0.22
CA LEU A 42 2.47 -1.30 1.01
C LEU A 42 3.84 -1.20 1.68
N PHE A 43 4.63 -2.27 1.63
CA PHE A 43 5.98 -2.29 2.19
C PHE A 43 6.91 -1.29 1.50
N PHE A 44 6.97 -1.30 0.17
CA PHE A 44 7.84 -0.41 -0.59
C PHE A 44 7.43 1.06 -0.44
N LEU A 45 6.12 1.33 -0.52
CA LEU A 45 5.57 2.68 -0.41
C LEU A 45 5.85 3.31 0.96
N PHE A 46 5.67 2.52 2.03
CA PHE A 46 5.99 2.93 3.38
C PHE A 46 7.47 3.31 3.56
N LEU A 47 8.37 2.57 2.91
CA LEU A 47 9.81 2.83 2.95
C LEU A 47 10.29 3.92 1.99
N GLY A 48 9.42 4.46 1.13
CA GLY A 48 9.77 5.47 0.12
C GLY A 48 10.48 4.91 -1.11
N MET A 49 10.27 3.63 -1.36
CA MET A 49 10.87 2.91 -2.48
C MET A 49 9.91 2.97 -3.68
N PRO A 50 10.29 3.59 -4.81
CA PRO A 50 9.49 3.52 -6.03
C PRO A 50 9.43 2.09 -6.55
N VAL A 51 8.26 1.65 -7.01
CA VAL A 51 8.06 0.31 -7.55
C VAL A 51 8.27 0.33 -9.06
N VAL A 52 9.22 -0.46 -9.56
CA VAL A 52 9.60 -0.48 -10.99
C VAL A 52 8.66 -1.33 -11.83
N ASP A 53 8.13 -2.39 -11.22
CA ASP A 53 7.09 -3.23 -11.80
C ASP A 53 6.37 -3.96 -10.68
N GLN A 54 5.14 -4.38 -10.96
CA GLN A 54 4.40 -5.30 -10.13
C GLN A 54 3.45 -6.15 -10.95
N PHE A 55 3.38 -7.44 -10.65
CA PHE A 55 2.43 -8.34 -11.30
C PHE A 55 2.26 -9.64 -10.53
N VAL A 56 1.20 -10.36 -10.89
CA VAL A 56 0.92 -11.71 -10.41
C VAL A 56 1.21 -12.68 -11.56
N GLY A 57 1.97 -13.73 -11.27
CA GLY A 57 2.07 -14.91 -12.12
C GLY A 57 1.19 -16.02 -11.57
N HIS A 58 0.58 -16.82 -12.44
CA HIS A 58 -0.39 -17.82 -12.00
C HIS A 58 0.18 -19.24 -12.07
N ALA A 59 0.26 -19.91 -10.92
CA ALA A 59 0.76 -21.27 -10.77
C ALA A 59 0.28 -21.87 -9.44
N GLN A 60 -0.12 -23.15 -9.43
CA GLN A 60 -0.62 -23.87 -8.26
C GLN A 60 0.46 -24.75 -7.61
N GLY A 61 1.23 -25.44 -8.45
CA GLY A 61 2.28 -26.37 -8.05
C GLY A 61 3.67 -25.74 -8.02
N PRO A 62 4.60 -26.29 -7.22
CA PRO A 62 6.01 -25.90 -7.27
C PRO A 62 6.57 -26.07 -8.69
N GLY A 63 7.15 -24.99 -9.24
CA GLY A 63 7.76 -25.00 -10.58
C GLY A 63 6.78 -24.85 -11.75
N GLU A 64 5.47 -24.96 -11.53
CA GLU A 64 4.46 -24.81 -12.60
C GLU A 64 4.51 -23.41 -13.25
N ILE A 65 5.02 -22.40 -12.54
CA ILE A 65 5.19 -21.05 -13.09
C ILE A 65 6.06 -21.00 -14.36
N PHE A 66 6.91 -22.01 -14.58
CA PHE A 66 7.73 -22.08 -15.81
C PHE A 66 6.91 -22.38 -17.07
N ASP A 67 5.65 -22.81 -16.93
CA ASP A 67 4.72 -22.94 -18.05
C ASP A 67 4.09 -21.58 -18.44
N ASP A 68 4.22 -20.56 -17.59
CA ASP A 68 3.82 -19.17 -17.86
C ASP A 68 5.03 -18.37 -18.38
N ALA A 69 5.36 -18.57 -19.65
CA ALA A 69 6.45 -17.86 -20.31
C ALA A 69 6.32 -16.32 -20.22
N PRO A 70 5.13 -15.71 -20.46
CA PRO A 70 4.94 -14.27 -20.26
C PRO A 70 5.31 -13.76 -18.86
N ALA A 71 4.91 -14.46 -17.80
CA ALA A 71 5.28 -14.07 -16.44
C ALA A 71 6.79 -14.19 -16.19
N CYS A 72 7.42 -15.25 -16.71
CA CYS A 72 8.87 -15.45 -16.62
C CYS A 72 9.66 -14.36 -17.36
N GLU A 73 9.22 -13.99 -18.57
CA GLU A 73 9.84 -12.92 -19.35
C GLU A 73 9.68 -11.55 -18.66
N ARG A 74 8.49 -11.25 -18.12
CA ARG A 74 8.26 -10.02 -17.35
C ARG A 74 9.12 -9.98 -16.10
N ALA A 75 9.26 -11.10 -15.37
CA ALA A 75 10.11 -11.20 -14.18
C ALA A 75 11.57 -10.91 -14.52
N LEU A 76 12.09 -11.50 -15.61
CA LEU A 76 13.46 -11.26 -16.06
C LEU A 76 13.68 -9.80 -16.47
N ALA A 77 12.75 -9.21 -17.21
CA ALA A 77 12.83 -7.81 -17.64
C ALA A 77 12.80 -6.85 -16.44
N ALA A 78 11.89 -7.07 -15.48
CA ALA A 78 11.78 -6.29 -14.26
C ALA A 78 13.02 -6.42 -13.37
N GLY A 79 13.55 -7.64 -13.21
CA GLY A 79 14.79 -7.89 -12.48
C GLY A 79 15.99 -7.18 -13.08
N ARG A 80 16.09 -7.15 -14.42
CA ARG A 80 17.13 -6.39 -15.13
C ARG A 80 17.00 -4.88 -14.92
N ALA A 81 15.77 -4.35 -14.94
CA ALA A 81 15.51 -2.94 -14.68
C ALA A 81 15.88 -2.55 -13.24
N LEU A 82 15.48 -3.36 -12.27
CA LEU A 82 15.85 -3.21 -10.86
C LEU A 82 17.38 -3.21 -10.68
N GLY A 83 18.07 -4.17 -11.33
CA GLY A 83 19.54 -4.26 -11.28
C GLY A 83 20.27 -3.08 -11.90
N ARG A 84 19.64 -2.37 -12.85
CA ARG A 84 20.15 -1.10 -13.42
C ARG A 84 19.80 0.13 -12.57
N GLY A 85 19.02 -0.02 -11.50
CA GLY A 85 18.58 1.09 -10.68
C GLY A 85 17.49 1.95 -11.32
N GLU A 86 16.76 1.43 -12.32
CA GLU A 86 15.61 2.15 -12.89
C GLU A 86 14.55 2.37 -11.80
N THR A 87 13.82 3.49 -11.84
CA THR A 87 12.76 3.82 -10.87
C THR A 87 11.40 4.08 -11.53
N THR A 88 11.36 4.10 -12.87
CA THR A 88 10.14 4.34 -13.62
C THR A 88 9.32 3.07 -13.68
N TYR A 89 8.02 3.18 -13.38
CA TYR A 89 7.12 2.04 -13.46
C TYR A 89 6.90 1.60 -14.91
N ARG A 90 7.03 0.29 -15.15
CA ARG A 90 6.98 -0.33 -16.49
C ARG A 90 5.67 -1.05 -16.78
N GLY A 91 4.88 -1.34 -15.75
CA GLY A 91 3.70 -2.19 -15.85
C GLY A 91 2.49 -1.49 -16.45
N ASP A 92 1.31 -1.95 -16.06
CA ASP A 92 0.07 -1.64 -16.75
C ASP A 92 -0.35 -0.16 -16.61
N PRO A 93 -0.79 0.51 -17.70
CA PRO A 93 -1.28 1.89 -17.64
C PRO A 93 -2.68 1.98 -17.03
N GLY A 94 -3.07 3.18 -16.56
CA GLY A 94 -4.43 3.46 -16.08
C GLY A 94 -4.70 3.06 -14.61
N VAL A 95 -3.66 2.62 -13.91
CA VAL A 95 -3.62 2.35 -12.46
C VAL A 95 -3.24 3.61 -11.68
N CYS A 96 -3.31 3.56 -10.33
CA CYS A 96 -2.82 4.65 -9.49
C CYS A 96 -1.33 4.96 -9.78
N PRO A 97 -0.91 6.21 -10.06
CA PRO A 97 0.48 6.49 -10.43
C PRO A 97 1.47 6.38 -9.26
N VAL A 98 0.99 6.19 -8.04
CA VAL A 98 1.83 6.12 -6.83
C VAL A 98 2.10 4.67 -6.43
N CYS A 99 1.04 3.85 -6.33
CA CYS A 99 1.18 2.45 -5.94
C CYS A 99 1.05 1.47 -7.11
N HIS A 100 0.67 1.93 -8.29
CA HIS A 100 0.39 1.15 -9.50
C HIS A 100 -0.60 0.00 -9.35
N LEU A 101 -1.51 0.12 -8.37
CA LEU A 101 -2.62 -0.80 -8.18
C LEU A 101 -3.90 -0.26 -8.84
N ASP A 102 -4.74 -1.18 -9.28
CA ASP A 102 -6.06 -0.94 -9.86
C ASP A 102 -7.19 -0.91 -8.80
N GLN A 103 -6.86 -1.10 -7.52
CA GLN A 103 -7.82 -1.07 -6.41
C GLN A 103 -8.24 0.36 -6.08
N VAL A 104 -9.09 0.90 -6.95
CA VAL A 104 -9.72 2.20 -6.83
C VAL A 104 -11.20 1.98 -6.59
N THR A 105 -11.76 2.72 -5.65
CA THR A 105 -13.19 2.66 -5.33
C THR A 105 -13.78 4.06 -5.29
N THR A 106 -15.05 4.16 -4.92
CA THR A 106 -15.81 5.42 -4.92
C THR A 106 -16.28 5.73 -3.51
N ARG A 107 -16.09 6.98 -3.07
CA ARG A 107 -16.65 7.50 -1.82
C ARG A 107 -18.18 7.68 -1.94
N PRO A 108 -18.93 7.86 -0.83
CA PRO A 108 -20.39 8.08 -0.89
C PRO A 108 -20.81 9.28 -1.74
N ASP A 109 -19.94 10.29 -1.87
CA ASP A 109 -20.16 11.49 -2.69
C ASP A 109 -19.86 11.29 -4.20
N GLY A 110 -19.51 10.07 -4.62
CA GLY A 110 -19.16 9.76 -6.00
C GLY A 110 -17.69 10.00 -6.37
N THR A 111 -16.85 10.50 -5.46
CA THR A 111 -15.43 10.74 -5.74
C THR A 111 -14.66 9.41 -5.80
N ALA A 112 -13.96 9.16 -6.91
CA ALA A 112 -13.07 8.00 -7.03
C ALA A 112 -11.80 8.21 -6.17
N PHE A 113 -11.26 7.15 -5.57
CA PHE A 113 -9.99 7.20 -4.85
C PHE A 113 -9.29 5.85 -4.79
N CYS A 114 -7.96 5.89 -4.77
CA CYS A 114 -7.13 4.69 -4.57
C CYS A 114 -7.21 4.22 -3.10
N LEU A 115 -7.53 2.95 -2.87
CA LEU A 115 -7.67 2.38 -1.53
C LEU A 115 -6.35 2.38 -0.74
N LEU A 116 -5.21 2.23 -1.42
CA LEU A 116 -3.91 2.17 -0.76
C LEU A 116 -3.29 3.54 -0.55
N CYS A 117 -3.39 4.43 -1.54
CA CYS A 117 -2.77 5.75 -1.53
C CYS A 117 -3.66 6.87 -1.01
N ASP A 118 -4.96 6.60 -0.82
CA ASP A 118 -6.00 7.60 -0.53
C ASP A 118 -6.01 8.78 -1.52
N LEU A 119 -5.47 8.56 -2.71
CA LEU A 119 -5.34 9.57 -3.75
C LEU A 119 -6.71 9.76 -4.42
N PRO A 120 -7.34 10.95 -4.33
CA PRO A 120 -8.61 11.21 -5.00
C PRO A 120 -8.43 11.38 -6.50
N GLY A 121 -9.49 11.15 -7.26
CA GLY A 121 -9.50 11.29 -8.71
C GLY A 121 -10.88 11.08 -9.30
N THR A 122 -10.91 10.74 -10.59
CA THR A 122 -12.11 10.47 -11.38
C THR A 122 -11.94 9.20 -12.18
N TRP A 123 -13.06 8.61 -12.58
CA TRP A 123 -13.11 7.57 -13.59
C TRP A 123 -13.24 8.19 -14.96
N GLU A 124 -12.37 7.82 -15.89
CA GLU A 124 -12.51 8.19 -17.30
C GLU A 124 -12.73 6.94 -18.15
N ARG A 125 -13.57 7.07 -19.17
CA ARG A 125 -13.79 6.02 -20.16
C ARG A 125 -13.10 6.42 -21.45
N ALA A 126 -12.12 5.62 -21.88
CA ALA A 126 -11.39 5.81 -23.13
C ALA A 126 -11.19 4.44 -23.78
N ASP A 127 -11.42 4.34 -25.09
CA ASP A 127 -11.19 3.11 -25.89
C ASP A 127 -11.87 1.85 -25.31
N GLY A 128 -13.10 2.01 -24.80
CA GLY A 128 -13.86 0.92 -24.18
C GLY A 128 -13.36 0.48 -22.79
N ARG A 129 -12.30 1.11 -22.27
CA ARG A 129 -11.71 0.84 -20.95
C ARG A 129 -12.04 1.95 -19.96
N VAL A 130 -12.15 1.59 -18.69
CA VAL A 130 -12.27 2.54 -17.58
C VAL A 130 -10.89 2.69 -16.95
N ARG A 131 -10.42 3.93 -16.79
CA ARG A 131 -9.13 4.24 -16.15
C ARG A 131 -9.33 5.18 -14.98
N PHE A 132 -8.48 5.05 -13.96
CA PHE A 132 -8.43 6.01 -12.88
C PHE A 132 -7.54 7.19 -13.29
N VAL A 133 -8.06 8.42 -13.16
CA VAL A 133 -7.30 9.64 -13.37
C VAL A 133 -7.18 10.38 -12.03
N PRO A 134 -5.98 10.47 -11.46
CA PRO A 134 -5.77 11.14 -10.17
C PRO A 134 -6.01 12.64 -10.30
N ARG A 135 -6.56 13.24 -9.25
CA ARG A 135 -6.71 14.70 -9.16
C ARG A 135 -5.32 15.35 -9.15
N PRO A 136 -5.01 16.28 -10.07
CA PRO A 136 -3.72 16.96 -10.09
C PRO A 136 -3.40 17.64 -8.76
N GLY A 137 -2.16 17.49 -8.29
CA GLY A 137 -1.67 18.12 -7.06
C GLY A 137 -2.23 17.57 -5.75
N ALA A 138 -3.11 16.57 -5.77
CA ALA A 138 -3.62 15.96 -4.54
C ALA A 138 -2.49 15.19 -3.82
N PRO A 139 -2.29 15.41 -2.51
CA PRO A 139 -1.25 14.71 -1.77
C PRO A 139 -1.63 13.23 -1.64
N ALA A 140 -0.77 12.35 -2.14
CA ALA A 140 -0.90 10.93 -1.88
C ALA A 140 -0.49 10.61 -0.43
N ARG A 141 -1.09 9.58 0.18
CA ARG A 141 -0.74 9.07 1.52
C ARG A 141 0.77 8.86 1.71
N TRP A 142 1.45 8.41 0.66
CA TRP A 142 2.86 8.00 0.70
C TRP A 142 3.83 9.09 0.21
N SER A 143 3.35 10.32 -0.04
CA SER A 143 4.23 11.45 -0.32
C SER A 143 5.11 11.76 0.90
N ASP A 144 6.26 12.39 0.66
CA ASP A 144 7.19 12.76 1.74
C ASP A 144 6.50 13.64 2.79
N GLU A 145 5.72 14.63 2.36
CA GLU A 145 4.93 15.50 3.23
C GLU A 145 3.90 14.72 4.08
N SER A 146 3.10 13.85 3.45
CA SER A 146 2.08 13.04 4.14
C SER A 146 2.72 12.11 5.17
N MET A 147 3.85 11.50 4.83
CA MET A 147 4.58 10.60 5.72
C MET A 147 5.22 11.36 6.88
N GLN A 148 5.78 12.54 6.64
CA GLN A 148 6.30 13.42 7.69
C GLN A 148 5.18 13.83 8.66
N HIS A 149 4.03 14.28 8.15
CA HIS A 149 2.87 14.62 8.96
C HIS A 149 2.38 13.43 9.78
N HIS A 150 2.23 12.26 9.14
CA HIS A 150 1.79 11.03 9.80
C HIS A 150 2.68 10.71 11.01
N PHE A 151 4.01 10.68 10.83
CA PHE A 151 4.90 10.29 11.91
C PHE A 151 5.11 11.38 12.96
N SER A 152 5.44 12.59 12.51
CA SER A 152 5.86 13.68 13.39
C SER A 152 4.69 14.22 14.20
N ASP A 153 3.52 14.35 13.58
CA ASP A 153 2.38 15.04 14.18
C ASP A 153 1.36 14.08 14.78
N ARG A 154 1.28 12.84 14.28
CA ARG A 154 0.26 11.86 14.70
C ARG A 154 0.84 10.70 15.50
N ILE A 155 1.82 9.98 14.96
CA ILE A 155 2.31 8.74 15.58
C ILE A 155 3.23 8.99 16.78
N LEU A 156 4.32 9.74 16.63
CA LEU A 156 5.29 9.96 17.72
C LEU A 156 4.65 10.65 18.95
N PRO A 157 3.78 11.66 18.80
CA PRO A 157 3.10 12.29 19.94
C PRO A 157 2.03 11.41 20.60
N SER A 158 1.59 10.32 19.94
CA SER A 158 0.54 9.45 20.49
C SER A 158 0.97 8.72 21.76
N GLY A 159 2.26 8.40 21.90
CA GLY A 159 2.80 7.71 23.06
C GLY A 159 2.66 8.51 24.36
N PRO A 160 3.20 9.74 24.42
CA PRO A 160 2.98 10.65 25.56
C PRO A 160 1.49 10.90 25.85
N ARG A 161 0.67 11.14 24.81
CA ARG A 161 -0.78 11.33 24.96
C ARG A 161 -1.46 10.13 25.63
N PHE A 162 -1.12 8.92 25.19
CA PHE A 162 -1.63 7.68 25.79
C PHE A 162 -1.16 7.52 27.23
N LYS A 163 0.14 7.72 27.49
CA LYS A 163 0.72 7.58 28.84
C LYS A 163 0.09 8.56 29.84
N GLY A 164 -0.15 9.81 29.43
CA GLY A 164 -0.81 10.81 30.27
C GLY A 164 -2.24 10.42 30.68
N ARG A 165 -2.92 9.58 29.88
CA ARG A 165 -4.29 9.15 30.11
C ARG A 165 -4.42 7.67 30.49
N ILE A 166 -3.31 6.99 30.76
CA ILE A 166 -3.31 5.52 30.88
C ILE A 166 -4.20 5.03 32.02
N ARG A 167 -4.34 5.80 33.11
CA ARG A 167 -5.22 5.47 34.24
C ARG A 167 -6.70 5.55 33.85
N GLU A 168 -7.12 6.65 33.22
CA GLU A 168 -8.49 6.81 32.71
C GLU A 168 -8.83 5.71 31.71
N ILE A 169 -7.91 5.42 30.78
CA ILE A 169 -8.11 4.40 29.76
C ILE A 169 -8.24 3.02 30.40
N LYS A 170 -7.40 2.68 31.39
CA LYS A 170 -7.51 1.42 32.13
C LYS A 170 -8.84 1.30 32.87
N ALA A 171 -9.33 2.38 33.49
CA ALA A 171 -10.64 2.38 34.15
C ALA A 171 -11.79 2.13 33.14
N LYS A 172 -11.73 2.76 31.96
CA LYS A 172 -12.69 2.48 30.87
C LYS A 172 -12.62 1.03 30.39
N VAL A 173 -11.41 0.49 30.20
CA VAL A 173 -11.24 -0.92 29.81
C VAL A 173 -11.81 -1.86 30.87
N GLU A 174 -11.63 -1.56 32.15
CA GLU A 174 -12.19 -2.38 33.24
C GLU A 174 -13.71 -2.31 33.28
N ALA A 175 -14.29 -1.11 33.21
CA ALA A 175 -15.74 -0.93 33.14
C ALA A 175 -16.35 -1.72 31.97
N PHE A 176 -15.69 -1.75 30.82
CA PHE A 176 -16.11 -2.58 29.68
C PHE A 176 -16.03 -4.08 30.01
N ARG A 177 -14.96 -4.55 30.63
CA ARG A 177 -14.79 -5.97 31.00
C ARG A 177 -15.85 -6.45 31.98
N THR A 178 -16.35 -5.58 32.84
CA THR A 178 -17.43 -5.88 33.78
C THR A 178 -18.83 -5.63 33.20
N GLY A 179 -18.96 -5.49 31.87
CA GLY A 179 -20.26 -5.36 31.18
C GLY A 179 -20.81 -3.93 31.10
N GLY A 180 -20.03 -2.92 31.46
CA GLY A 180 -20.40 -1.51 31.31
C GLY A 180 -20.14 -0.95 29.90
N GLU A 181 -20.69 0.24 29.63
CA GLU A 181 -20.59 0.92 28.33
C GLU A 181 -19.85 2.28 28.47
N PRO A 182 -18.53 2.28 28.73
CA PRO A 182 -17.74 3.48 29.05
C PRO A 182 -17.63 4.50 27.90
N TRP A 183 -18.05 4.16 26.68
CA TRP A 183 -18.12 5.07 25.53
C TRP A 183 -19.42 5.88 25.47
N LYS A 184 -20.46 5.51 26.23
CA LYS A 184 -21.71 6.29 26.33
C LYS A 184 -21.63 7.42 27.37
N GLN A 185 -20.55 7.48 28.14
CA GLN A 185 -20.33 8.47 29.20
C GLN A 185 -19.68 9.77 28.67
N SER A 186 -19.91 10.11 27.40
CA SER A 186 -19.37 11.32 26.74
C SER A 186 -20.44 12.40 26.63
#